data_AF-A0A7R7ZT39-F1
#
_entry.id   AF-A0A7R7ZT39-F1
#
_cell.length_a   1.000
_cell.length_b   1.000
_cell.length_c   1.000
_cell.angle_alpha   90.00
_cell.angle_beta   90.00
_cell.angle_gamma   90.00
#
_symmetry.space_group_name_H-M   'P 1'
#
loop_
_entity.id
_entity.type
_entity.pdbx_description
1 polymer ?
#
loop_
_entity_poly.entity_id
_entity_poly.type
_entity_poly.pdbx_seq_one_letter_code
_entity_poly.pdbx_strand_id
1 'polypeptide(L)'
;MDEDDDDDDDDDEENEIVIDPDEALQNKRNHPAFSSLLRSKGFFWLATRPFQSGEWSQAGAILTISCGGKWFAEEDKANWPEDEDVRKSIENDFDGRWGDRRQEIVMIGEGIDTDRVTEVFDQCLLNDEEMKQWEGIMEGDGSREDKEDAMMDIWEDGFEGWNEAEEEDEHMH
;
A
#
# COMPACT_ATOMS: atom_id res chain seq x y z
N MET A 1 -53.61 16.05 -4.84
CA MET A 1 -52.89 14.88 -4.32
C MET A 1 -51.45 15.19 -4.61
N ASP A 2 -50.96 16.06 -3.75
CA ASP A 2 -49.58 16.40 -3.54
C ASP A 2 -48.94 15.19 -2.87
N GLU A 3 -47.94 14.59 -3.49
CA GLU A 3 -46.88 13.89 -2.77
C GLU A 3 -45.60 14.27 -3.51
N ASP A 4 -44.93 15.26 -2.93
CA ASP A 4 -43.52 15.57 -3.12
C ASP A 4 -42.73 14.30 -2.77
N ASP A 5 -41.99 13.73 -3.74
CA ASP A 5 -40.91 12.78 -3.43
C ASP A 5 -39.68 13.66 -3.18
N ASP A 6 -39.38 13.83 -1.89
CA ASP A 6 -38.20 14.50 -1.38
C ASP A 6 -36.93 13.81 -1.92
N ASP A 7 -36.04 14.65 -2.48
CA ASP A 7 -34.64 14.39 -2.74
C ASP A 7 -33.94 13.96 -1.44
N ASP A 8 -33.62 12.67 -1.30
CA ASP A 8 -32.52 12.20 -0.46
C ASP A 8 -31.33 11.88 -1.40
N ASP A 9 -30.75 12.93 -1.99
CA ASP A 9 -29.32 12.94 -2.36
C ASP A 9 -28.55 12.95 -1.03
N ASP A 10 -28.35 11.77 -0.44
CA ASP A 10 -27.26 11.56 0.51
C ASP A 10 -25.96 11.75 -0.29
N ASP A 11 -25.55 13.02 -0.42
CA ASP A 11 -24.17 13.42 -0.66
C ASP A 11 -23.37 12.82 0.51
N ASP A 12 -22.93 11.57 0.35
CA ASP A 12 -21.77 11.03 1.05
C ASP A 12 -20.62 11.97 0.69
N GLU A 13 -20.46 13.03 1.49
CA GLU A 13 -19.36 13.97 1.44
C GLU A 13 -18.10 13.16 1.80
N GLU A 14 -17.59 12.42 0.80
CA GLU A 14 -16.32 11.72 0.82
C GLU A 14 -15.28 12.74 1.27
N ASN A 15 -14.73 12.53 2.47
CA ASN A 15 -13.72 13.41 3.04
C ASN A 15 -12.41 13.20 2.27
N GLU A 16 -12.32 13.75 1.05
CA GLU A 16 -11.06 13.89 0.35
C GLU A 16 -10.14 14.68 1.29
N ILE A 17 -9.04 14.05 1.72
CA ILE A 17 -8.05 14.71 2.57
C ILE A 17 -7.31 15.73 1.69
N VAL A 18 -7.91 16.91 1.53
CA VAL A 18 -7.30 18.04 0.81
C VAL A 18 -6.29 18.70 1.74
N ILE A 19 -5.03 18.26 1.66
CA ILE A 19 -3.93 18.91 2.36
C ILE A 19 -3.53 20.17 1.59
N ASP A 20 -3.54 21.32 2.27
CA ASP A 20 -3.04 22.57 1.68
C ASP A 20 -1.55 22.41 1.28
N PRO A 21 -1.14 22.80 0.05
CA PRO A 21 0.23 22.63 -0.40
C PRO A 21 1.29 23.32 0.47
N ASP A 22 0.97 24.47 1.06
CA ASP A 22 1.89 25.18 1.95
C ASP A 22 1.99 24.45 3.30
N GLU A 23 0.89 23.88 3.78
CA GLU A 23 0.88 23.02 4.97
C GLU A 23 1.72 21.75 4.77
N ALA A 24 1.53 21.04 3.66
CA ALA A 24 2.32 19.85 3.32
C ALA A 24 3.82 20.17 3.27
N LEU A 25 4.18 21.30 2.66
CA LEU A 25 5.57 21.77 2.58
C LEU A 25 6.13 22.11 3.96
N GLN A 26 5.34 22.76 4.82
CA GLN A 26 5.76 23.15 6.16
C GLN A 26 5.93 21.90 7.05
N ASN A 27 5.00 20.95 6.98
CA ASN A 27 5.08 19.67 7.69
C ASN A 27 6.36 18.92 7.32
N LYS A 28 6.65 18.78 6.02
CA LYS A 28 7.88 18.16 5.55
C LYS A 28 9.13 18.87 6.06
N ARG A 29 9.18 20.20 5.97
CA ARG A 29 10.34 21.00 6.42
C ARG A 29 10.61 20.87 7.91
N ASN A 30 9.57 20.74 8.72
CA ASN A 30 9.70 20.60 10.17
C ASN A 30 9.95 19.16 10.60
N HIS A 31 9.65 18.17 9.74
CA HIS A 31 9.80 16.78 10.10
C HIS A 31 11.28 16.39 10.24
N PRO A 32 11.72 15.91 11.41
CA PRO A 32 13.13 15.69 11.68
C PRO A 32 13.76 14.57 10.85
N ALA A 33 12.97 13.64 10.32
CA ALA A 33 13.45 12.55 9.46
C ALA A 33 13.35 12.86 7.96
N PHE A 34 12.39 13.71 7.54
CA PHE A 34 12.02 13.87 6.12
C PHE A 34 12.35 15.24 5.54
N SER A 35 12.87 16.17 6.35
CA SER A 35 13.21 17.53 5.90
C SER A 35 14.28 17.57 4.81
N SER A 36 15.24 16.63 4.82
CA SER A 36 16.31 16.52 3.82
C SER A 36 15.94 15.65 2.61
N LEU A 37 14.78 14.99 2.63
CA LEU A 37 14.32 14.15 1.53
C LEU A 37 13.93 15.04 0.34
N LEU A 38 14.33 14.67 -0.87
CA LEU A 38 13.92 15.37 -2.11
C LEU A 38 12.86 14.57 -2.85
N ARG A 39 13.10 13.28 -3.01
CA ARG A 39 12.23 12.32 -3.70
C ARG A 39 12.30 10.96 -3.03
N SER A 40 11.24 10.18 -3.19
CA SER A 40 11.24 8.77 -2.85
C SER A 40 10.30 7.99 -3.74
N LYS A 41 10.58 6.71 -3.91
CA LYS A 41 9.76 5.80 -4.71
C LYS A 41 9.91 4.39 -4.21
N GLY A 42 8.92 3.55 -4.43
CA GLY A 42 8.99 2.16 -4.01
C GLY A 42 7.64 1.50 -3.97
N PHE A 43 7.60 0.40 -3.24
CA PHE A 43 6.38 -0.31 -2.93
C PHE A 43 6.43 -0.83 -1.50
N PHE A 44 5.26 -1.06 -0.93
CA PHE A 44 5.10 -1.49 0.45
C PHE A 44 3.97 -2.51 0.58
N TRP A 45 3.89 -3.11 1.75
CA TRP A 45 2.93 -4.13 2.07
C TRP A 45 2.10 -3.68 3.27
N LEU A 46 0.78 -3.74 3.13
CA LEU A 46 -0.18 -3.42 4.19
C LEU A 46 -0.75 -4.69 4.79
N ALA A 47 -0.88 -4.69 6.12
CA ALA A 47 -1.51 -5.78 6.87
C ALA A 47 -2.97 -6.00 6.41
N THR A 48 -3.68 -4.90 6.19
CA THR A 48 -5.09 -4.84 5.77
C THR A 48 -5.34 -5.22 4.32
N ARG A 49 -4.32 -5.12 3.46
CA ARG A 49 -4.40 -5.42 2.01
C ARG A 49 -3.34 -6.46 1.64
N PRO A 50 -3.53 -7.72 2.06
CA PRO A 50 -2.48 -8.72 2.01
C PRO A 50 -2.23 -9.30 0.60
N PHE A 51 -3.14 -9.07 -0.35
CA PHE A 51 -3.09 -9.69 -1.68
C PHE A 51 -2.45 -8.81 -2.76
N GLN A 52 -2.23 -7.54 -2.46
CA GLN A 52 -1.62 -6.57 -3.37
C GLN A 52 -0.55 -5.74 -2.70
N SER A 53 0.34 -5.20 -3.51
CA SER A 53 1.34 -4.23 -3.08
C SER A 53 0.75 -2.81 -3.09
N GLY A 54 1.30 -1.93 -2.26
CA GLY A 54 1.08 -0.50 -2.37
C GLY A 54 2.21 0.16 -3.13
N GLU A 55 1.90 1.13 -3.98
CA GLU A 55 2.90 1.94 -4.66
C GLU A 55 3.16 3.24 -3.90
N TRP A 56 4.43 3.61 -3.82
CA TRP A 56 4.90 4.83 -3.15
C TRP A 56 5.60 5.73 -4.16
N SER A 57 5.16 6.97 -4.27
CA SER A 57 5.80 7.98 -5.12
C SER A 57 5.76 9.35 -4.48
N GLN A 58 6.91 9.98 -4.29
CA GLN A 58 7.00 11.28 -3.64
C GLN A 58 8.00 12.20 -4.35
N ALA A 59 7.57 13.44 -4.57
CA ALA A 59 8.42 14.51 -5.08
C ALA A 59 8.10 15.83 -4.37
N GLY A 60 9.13 16.49 -3.83
CA GLY A 60 8.91 17.72 -3.06
C GLY A 60 8.07 17.44 -1.81
N ALA A 61 6.97 18.16 -1.60
CA ALA A 61 6.07 17.91 -0.46
C ALA A 61 4.94 16.92 -0.78
N ILE A 62 4.81 16.50 -2.04
CA ILE A 62 3.69 15.68 -2.52
C ILE A 62 4.09 14.21 -2.43
N LEU A 63 3.28 13.43 -1.71
CA LEU A 63 3.33 11.98 -1.63
C LEU A 63 2.04 11.45 -2.24
N THR A 64 2.19 10.52 -3.18
CA THR A 64 1.12 9.75 -3.76
C THR A 64 1.32 8.30 -3.36
N ILE A 65 0.25 7.71 -2.85
CA ILE A 65 0.14 6.30 -2.57
C ILE A 65 -1.02 5.77 -3.40
N SER A 66 -0.80 4.64 -4.07
CA SER A 66 -1.80 4.01 -4.94
C SER A 66 -1.76 2.50 -4.80
N CYS A 67 -2.82 1.85 -5.29
CA CYS A 67 -2.83 0.41 -5.45
C CYS A 67 -1.73 -0.02 -6.43
N GLY A 68 -0.88 -0.95 -6.02
CA GLY A 68 0.05 -1.65 -6.89
C GLY A 68 -0.53 -2.96 -7.40
N GLY A 69 0.32 -3.75 -8.05
CA GLY A 69 -0.05 -5.07 -8.55
C GLY A 69 -0.23 -6.11 -7.45
N LYS A 70 -0.90 -7.20 -7.81
CA LYS A 70 -0.98 -8.43 -7.00
C LYS A 70 0.42 -8.98 -6.75
N TRP A 71 0.63 -9.55 -5.56
CA TRP A 71 1.85 -10.32 -5.30
C TRP A 71 1.89 -11.55 -6.21
N PHE A 72 3.06 -11.93 -6.72
CA PHE A 72 3.19 -13.14 -7.53
C PHE A 72 2.82 -14.40 -6.75
N ALA A 73 2.94 -14.37 -5.42
CA ALA A 73 2.44 -15.42 -4.53
C ALA A 73 0.91 -15.60 -4.57
N GLU A 74 0.17 -14.61 -5.05
CA GLU A 74 -1.29 -14.62 -5.20
C GLU A 74 -1.75 -14.87 -6.64
N GLU A 75 -0.80 -15.03 -7.56
CA GLU A 75 -1.04 -15.20 -8.99
C GLU A 75 -0.83 -16.66 -9.41
N ASP A 76 -1.68 -17.16 -10.32
CA ASP A 76 -1.47 -18.49 -10.88
C ASP A 76 -0.16 -18.48 -11.70
N LYS A 77 0.67 -19.50 -11.52
CA LYS A 77 1.91 -19.66 -12.31
C LYS A 77 1.67 -19.72 -13.82
N ALA A 78 0.46 -20.05 -14.26
CA ALA A 78 0.05 -19.97 -15.66
C ALA A 78 0.04 -18.53 -16.21
N ASN A 79 -0.21 -17.54 -15.35
CA ASN A 79 -0.24 -16.12 -15.69
C ASN A 79 1.13 -15.43 -15.50
N TRP A 80 2.14 -16.15 -15.00
CA TRP A 80 3.48 -15.60 -14.85
C TRP A 80 4.16 -15.36 -16.21
N PRO A 81 4.97 -14.30 -16.35
CA PRO A 81 5.68 -13.97 -17.60
C PRO A 81 6.39 -15.18 -18.20
N GLU A 82 6.34 -15.40 -19.52
CA GLU A 82 6.94 -16.60 -20.13
C GLU A 82 8.48 -16.59 -20.17
N ASP A 83 9.08 -15.41 -20.07
CA ASP A 83 10.54 -15.23 -20.09
C ASP A 83 11.21 -15.86 -18.86
N GLU A 84 12.18 -16.76 -19.11
CA GLU A 84 12.85 -17.52 -18.06
C GLU A 84 13.69 -16.64 -17.11
N ASP A 85 14.32 -15.58 -17.62
CA ASP A 85 15.13 -14.68 -16.81
C ASP A 85 14.24 -13.83 -15.89
N VAL A 86 13.08 -13.37 -16.39
CA VAL A 86 12.06 -12.68 -15.58
C VAL A 86 11.51 -13.59 -14.50
N ARG A 87 11.11 -14.82 -14.84
CA ARG A 87 10.63 -15.81 -13.85
C ARG A 87 11.66 -16.06 -12.76
N LYS A 88 12.91 -16.25 -13.13
CA LYS A 88 13.98 -16.46 -12.16
C LYS A 88 14.18 -15.24 -11.27
N SER A 89 14.03 -14.02 -11.79
CA SER A 89 14.08 -12.81 -10.98
C SER A 89 12.96 -12.79 -9.94
N ILE A 90 11.73 -13.10 -10.35
CA ILE A 90 10.56 -13.21 -9.45
C ILE A 90 10.84 -14.27 -8.38
N GLU A 91 11.29 -15.47 -8.77
CA GLU A 91 11.59 -16.55 -7.82
C GLU A 91 12.71 -16.19 -6.84
N ASN A 92 13.68 -15.36 -7.23
CA ASN A 92 14.73 -14.89 -6.30
C ASN A 92 14.20 -13.92 -5.25
N ASP A 93 13.08 -13.25 -5.53
CA ASP A 93 12.43 -12.33 -4.61
C ASP A 93 11.51 -13.04 -3.61
N PHE A 94 11.20 -14.33 -3.83
CA PHE A 94 10.41 -15.12 -2.91
C PHE A 94 11.22 -15.46 -1.66
N ASP A 95 10.67 -15.13 -0.48
CA ASP A 95 11.23 -15.50 0.80
C ASP A 95 10.18 -16.11 1.74
N GLY A 96 10.59 -17.17 2.43
CA GLY A 96 9.76 -17.87 3.41
C GLY A 96 8.40 -18.32 2.87
N ARG A 97 7.37 -18.19 3.70
CA ARG A 97 6.00 -18.66 3.42
C ARG A 97 5.12 -17.64 2.71
N TRP A 98 5.49 -16.37 2.75
CA TRP A 98 4.66 -15.25 2.26
C TRP A 98 5.05 -14.81 0.84
N GLY A 99 6.01 -15.50 0.23
CA GLY A 99 6.39 -15.36 -1.15
C GLY A 99 7.17 -14.07 -1.41
N ASP A 100 6.77 -13.32 -2.42
CA ASP A 100 7.45 -12.09 -2.87
C ASP A 100 7.05 -10.82 -2.10
N ARG A 101 6.17 -10.95 -1.09
CA ARG A 101 5.71 -9.86 -0.22
C ARG A 101 6.88 -9.21 0.50
N ARG A 102 7.12 -7.94 0.21
CA ARG A 102 8.20 -7.16 0.81
C ARG A 102 7.92 -5.66 0.75
N GLN A 103 8.74 -4.89 1.47
CA GLN A 103 8.72 -3.44 1.44
C GLN A 103 10.06 -2.96 0.87
N GLU A 104 10.03 -2.15 -0.18
CA GLU A 104 11.22 -1.58 -0.79
C GLU A 104 10.96 -0.12 -1.13
N ILE A 105 11.52 0.80 -0.34
CA ILE A 105 11.36 2.24 -0.53
C ILE A 105 12.74 2.88 -0.66
N VAL A 106 12.97 3.55 -1.79
CA VAL A 106 14.20 4.29 -2.07
C VAL A 106 14.02 5.75 -1.67
N MET A 107 14.89 6.23 -0.79
CA MET A 107 14.93 7.60 -0.31
C MET A 107 16.08 8.38 -0.95
N ILE A 108 15.80 9.54 -1.55
CA ILE A 108 16.79 10.37 -2.26
C ILE A 108 16.80 11.78 -1.67
N GLY A 109 17.94 12.22 -1.15
CA GLY A 109 18.09 13.52 -0.50
C GLY A 109 19.53 13.81 -0.10
N GLU A 110 19.76 15.00 0.45
CA GLU A 110 21.10 15.45 0.89
C GLU A 110 21.14 15.52 2.42
N GLY A 111 22.05 14.76 3.06
CA GLY A 111 22.11 14.70 4.52
C GLY A 111 20.88 14.01 5.13
N ILE A 112 20.40 12.93 4.52
CA ILE A 112 19.37 12.08 5.12
C ILE A 112 19.94 11.43 6.38
N ASP A 113 19.21 11.55 7.48
CA ASP A 113 19.46 10.81 8.71
C ASP A 113 18.83 9.42 8.57
N THR A 114 19.63 8.46 8.11
CA THR A 114 19.14 7.10 7.82
C THR A 114 18.56 6.43 9.05
N ASP A 115 19.23 6.54 10.20
CA ASP A 115 18.78 5.91 11.44
C ASP A 115 17.41 6.43 11.85
N ARG A 116 17.17 7.74 11.70
CA ARG A 116 15.90 8.35 12.05
C ARG A 116 14.78 8.02 11.08
N VAL A 117 15.09 7.91 9.79
CA VAL A 117 14.12 7.44 8.79
C VAL A 117 13.73 6.00 9.07
N THR A 118 14.71 5.14 9.37
CA THR A 118 14.47 3.74 9.76
C THR A 118 13.61 3.65 11.01
N GLU A 119 13.91 4.42 12.07
CA GLU A 119 13.12 4.43 13.31
C GLU A 119 11.65 4.85 13.08
N VAL A 120 11.39 5.73 12.12
CA VAL A 120 10.00 6.11 11.75
C VAL A 120 9.30 4.97 11.03
N PHE A 121 9.96 4.28 10.10
CA PHE A 121 9.35 3.13 9.41
C PHE A 121 9.19 1.91 10.32
N ASP A 122 10.10 1.67 11.26
CA ASP A 122 10.01 0.57 12.22
C ASP A 122 8.76 0.68 13.10
N GLN A 123 8.27 1.91 13.35
CA GLN A 123 7.02 2.13 14.09
C GLN A 123 5.77 1.72 13.30
N CYS A 124 5.87 1.57 11.98
CA CYS A 124 4.77 1.14 11.12
C CYS A 124 4.71 -0.39 10.95
N LEU A 125 5.70 -1.12 11.45
CA LEU A 125 5.75 -2.57 11.33
C LEU A 125 4.86 -3.24 12.37
N LEU A 126 4.21 -4.32 11.97
CA LEU A 126 3.57 -5.23 12.91
C LEU A 126 4.61 -5.78 13.89
N ASN A 127 4.26 -5.79 15.17
CA ASN A 127 5.05 -6.48 16.18
C ASN A 127 4.83 -8.01 16.11
N ASP A 128 5.61 -8.77 16.88
CA ASP A 128 5.57 -10.25 16.85
C ASP A 128 4.19 -10.85 17.22
N GLU A 129 3.40 -10.16 18.04
CA GLU A 129 2.06 -10.62 18.43
C GLU A 129 1.03 -10.31 17.32
N GLU A 130 1.09 -9.10 16.77
CA GLU A 130 0.28 -8.67 15.64
C GLU A 130 0.57 -9.51 14.40
N MET A 131 1.83 -9.82 14.12
CA MET A 131 2.21 -10.69 13.02
C MET A 131 1.61 -12.08 13.19
N LYS A 132 1.63 -12.67 14.39
CA LYS A 132 0.98 -13.98 14.62
C LYS A 132 -0.53 -13.93 14.40
N GLN A 133 -1.17 -12.83 14.77
CA GLN A 133 -2.60 -12.64 14.54
C GLN A 133 -2.90 -12.54 13.03
N TRP A 134 -2.10 -11.75 12.32
CA TRP A 134 -2.18 -11.62 10.86
C TRP A 134 -2.00 -12.98 10.17
N GLU A 135 -0.99 -13.76 10.58
CA GLU A 135 -0.74 -15.10 10.03
C GLU A 135 -1.89 -16.06 10.32
N GLY A 136 -2.50 -15.98 11.50
CA GLY A 136 -3.66 -16.80 11.86
C GLY A 136 -4.87 -16.54 10.96
N ILE A 137 -5.09 -15.30 10.53
CA ILE A 137 -6.17 -14.94 9.59
C ILE A 137 -5.83 -15.47 8.18
N MET A 138 -4.58 -15.28 7.76
CA MET A 138 -4.15 -15.70 6.42
C MET A 138 -4.13 -17.21 6.24
N GLU A 139 -3.79 -17.96 7.30
CA GLU A 139 -3.84 -19.43 7.32
C GLU A 139 -5.25 -19.97 7.57
N GLY A 140 -6.19 -19.11 7.98
CA GLY A 140 -7.58 -19.46 8.22
C GLY A 140 -8.35 -19.84 6.95
N ASP A 141 -9.45 -20.56 7.17
CA ASP A 141 -10.46 -20.81 6.14
C ASP A 141 -11.25 -19.51 5.89
N GLY A 142 -11.46 -19.16 4.63
CA GLY A 142 -12.18 -17.94 4.23
C GLY A 142 -11.84 -17.54 2.82
N SER A 143 -12.72 -16.76 2.19
CA SER A 143 -12.44 -16.09 0.93
C SER A 143 -11.39 -14.98 1.11
N ARG A 144 -10.95 -14.34 0.01
CA ARG A 144 -10.06 -13.17 0.10
C ARG A 144 -10.75 -12.01 0.83
N GLU A 145 -12.00 -11.74 0.48
CA GLU A 145 -12.84 -10.71 1.09
C GLU A 145 -13.00 -10.95 2.60
N ASP A 146 -13.35 -12.18 3.02
CA ASP A 146 -13.46 -12.51 4.46
C ASP A 146 -12.17 -12.22 5.24
N LYS A 147 -11.00 -12.38 4.59
CA LYS A 147 -9.69 -12.12 5.20
C LYS A 147 -9.41 -10.63 5.27
N GLU A 148 -9.66 -9.89 4.20
CA GLU A 148 -9.49 -8.43 4.18
C GLU A 148 -10.38 -7.76 5.21
N ASP A 149 -11.66 -8.13 5.28
CA ASP A 149 -12.60 -7.63 6.29
C ASP A 149 -12.08 -7.90 7.71
N ALA A 150 -11.63 -9.12 7.99
CA ALA A 150 -11.08 -9.47 9.29
C ALA A 150 -9.81 -8.66 9.63
N MET A 151 -8.99 -8.31 8.64
CA MET A 151 -7.82 -7.45 8.85
C MET A 151 -8.23 -5.99 9.11
N MET A 152 -9.20 -5.47 8.36
CA MET A 152 -9.71 -4.09 8.54
C MET A 152 -10.41 -3.89 9.89
N ASP A 153 -11.00 -4.95 10.47
CA ASP A 153 -11.55 -4.93 11.83
C ASP A 153 -10.46 -4.76 12.92
N ILE A 154 -9.21 -5.12 12.62
CA ILE A 154 -8.09 -5.13 13.58
C ILE A 154 -7.18 -3.93 13.37
N TRP A 155 -6.86 -3.61 12.12
CA TRP A 155 -5.94 -2.55 11.72
C TRP A 155 -6.67 -1.52 10.87
N GLU A 156 -6.50 -0.26 11.21
CA GLU A 156 -6.95 0.88 10.42
C GLU A 156 -5.76 1.43 9.61
N ASP A 157 -5.95 1.64 8.31
CA ASP A 157 -4.91 2.17 7.44
C ASP A 157 -5.24 3.55 6.82
N GLY A 158 -6.49 4.00 6.96
CA GLY A 158 -6.95 5.32 6.51
C GLY A 158 -6.99 5.53 4.99
N PHE A 159 -6.81 4.49 4.18
CA PHE A 159 -6.98 4.57 2.74
C PHE A 159 -8.40 4.17 2.34
N GLU A 160 -8.92 4.83 1.31
CA GLU A 160 -10.11 4.37 0.60
C GLU A 160 -9.90 2.97 0.00
N GLY A 161 -11.00 2.33 -0.39
CA GLY A 161 -10.94 1.06 -1.10
C GLY A 161 -10.04 1.18 -2.33
N TRP A 162 -8.95 0.42 -2.35
CA TRP A 162 -8.16 0.24 -3.56
C TRP A 162 -9.00 -0.63 -4.47
N ASN A 163 -9.72 -0.01 -5.43
CA ASN A 163 -10.35 -0.75 -6.51
C ASN A 163 -9.31 -1.71 -7.08
N GLU A 164 -9.65 -3.00 -7.20
CA GLU A 164 -8.77 -3.99 -7.82
C GLU A 164 -8.22 -3.33 -9.07
N ALA A 165 -6.88 -3.16 -9.14
CA ALA A 165 -6.25 -2.53 -10.28
C ALA A 165 -6.87 -3.19 -11.52
N GLU A 166 -7.68 -2.43 -12.26
CA GLU A 166 -8.28 -2.91 -13.49
C GLU A 166 -7.11 -3.51 -14.26
N GLU A 167 -7.25 -4.77 -14.68
CA GLU A 167 -6.23 -5.46 -15.46
C GLU A 167 -5.97 -4.59 -16.70
N GLU A 168 -5.04 -3.64 -16.60
CA GLU A 168 -4.45 -2.94 -17.72
C GLU A 168 -3.58 -3.99 -18.41
N ASP A 169 -4.28 -4.85 -19.16
CA ASP A 169 -3.80 -5.59 -20.32
C ASP A 169 -3.31 -4.57 -21.36
N GLU A 170 -2.29 -3.76 -21.01
CA GLU A 170 -1.46 -3.09 -21.99
C GLU A 170 -0.54 -4.13 -22.61
N HIS A 171 -1.14 -4.89 -23.53
CA HIS A 171 -0.46 -5.45 -24.69
C HIS A 171 0.34 -4.33 -25.38
N MET A 172 1.57 -4.07 -24.93
CA MET A 172 2.55 -3.37 -25.75
C MET A 172 2.96 -4.31 -26.89
N HIS A 173 2.36 -4.05 -28.05
CA HIS A 173 2.70 -4.64 -29.35
C HIS A 173 4.01 -4.06 -29.91
#